data_AF-A0A812JMB5-F1
#
_entry.id   AF-A0A812JMB5-F1
#
_cell.length_a   1.000
_cell.length_b   1.000
_cell.length_c   1.000
_cell.angle_alpha   90.00
_cell.angle_beta   90.00
_cell.angle_gamma   90.00
#
_symmetry.space_group_name_H-M   'P 1'
#
loop_
_entity.id
_entity.type
_entity.pdbx_description
1 polymer ?
#
loop_
_entity_poly.entity_id
_entity_poly.type
_entity_poly.pdbx_seq_one_letter_code
_entity_poly.pdbx_strand_id
1 'polypeptide(L)'
;MQEDVGIRRLPVRLLTTVEQCKSAADRLLQSQQHSVALDCKGAKLGRFGKVSVLQLATEAEVLLVDVERSGQEVLAPLEALLLHTGIVKVVHDCREIASVLLNQYGIPLHGVYDIQVAFAAWLERQGLDAYQAGLAEVMRTFRLSAYQLHRWDRLERHIALPQWHERPLQSQALRHAVESVVHLLPLQRILNRELGDPSGALIQRRSVHNVDYARLNSALLPLEGAASLRTGVKLQAMLASRKPDVAYFKINHAPITGAVVDGNDFKDFADLEIGDIADCEVKSVSPCQQYVYLLREGHGSLMFDHRRLKMVNLAPKSKLDEMRPSRQSSLYGQESSGGGPSLKLEPRSFREPKPSVIRKSRGSVKVKKTGFKPPAPQQQAFE
;
A
#
# COMPACT_ATOMS: atom_id res chain seq x y z
N MET A 1 -7.66 -33.34 -19.45
CA MET A 1 -7.22 -31.96 -19.65
C MET A 1 -6.24 -31.64 -18.54
N GLN A 2 -4.95 -31.48 -18.86
CA GLN A 2 -3.96 -30.99 -17.89
C GLN A 2 -4.30 -29.52 -17.61
N GLU A 3 -4.72 -29.21 -16.40
CA GLU A 3 -4.76 -27.83 -15.94
C GLU A 3 -3.33 -27.28 -16.01
N ASP A 4 -3.16 -26.25 -16.84
CA ASP A 4 -1.92 -25.48 -16.89
C ASP A 4 -1.69 -24.87 -15.50
N VAL A 5 -0.73 -25.43 -14.76
CA VAL A 5 -0.39 -24.99 -13.40
C VAL A 5 0.23 -23.58 -13.41
N GLY A 6 0.35 -22.96 -14.59
CA GLY A 6 0.32 -21.51 -14.74
C GLY A 6 1.56 -20.79 -14.23
N ILE A 7 2.70 -21.47 -14.25
CA ILE A 7 4.00 -20.86 -14.00
C ILE A 7 4.94 -21.39 -15.06
N ARG A 8 5.06 -20.62 -16.14
CA ARG A 8 6.20 -20.74 -17.03
C ARG A 8 7.45 -20.65 -16.15
N ARG A 9 8.38 -21.60 -16.26
CA ARG A 9 9.70 -21.47 -15.64
C ARG A 9 10.37 -20.27 -16.31
N LEU A 10 10.23 -19.10 -15.70
CA LEU A 10 10.87 -17.90 -16.19
C LEU A 10 12.38 -18.06 -16.00
N PRO A 11 13.20 -17.79 -17.03
CA PRO A 11 14.64 -17.73 -16.85
C PRO A 11 14.96 -16.68 -15.78
N VAL A 12 15.79 -17.08 -14.81
CA VAL A 12 16.31 -16.21 -13.76
C VAL A 12 17.71 -15.76 -14.17
N ARG A 13 17.95 -14.46 -14.23
CA ARG A 13 19.25 -13.87 -14.57
C ARG A 13 19.77 -13.05 -13.41
N LEU A 14 20.99 -13.37 -13.00
CA LEU A 14 21.72 -12.61 -11.99
C LEU A 14 22.47 -11.47 -12.68
N LEU A 15 22.27 -10.24 -12.21
CA LEU A 15 22.97 -9.04 -12.67
C LEU A 15 23.93 -8.59 -11.56
N THR A 16 25.22 -8.58 -11.88
CA THR A 16 26.32 -8.27 -10.95
C THR A 16 27.18 -7.10 -11.42
N THR A 17 26.90 -6.49 -12.57
CA THR A 17 27.64 -5.32 -13.07
C THR A 17 26.69 -4.19 -13.47
N VAL A 18 27.23 -2.97 -13.51
CA VAL A 18 26.51 -1.76 -13.94
C VAL A 18 26.05 -1.91 -15.39
N GLU A 19 26.86 -2.47 -16.27
CA GLU A 19 26.55 -2.67 -17.70
C GLU A 19 25.40 -3.66 -17.89
N GLN A 20 25.37 -4.74 -17.09
CA GLN A 20 24.27 -5.70 -17.10
C GLN A 20 22.96 -5.04 -16.66
N CYS A 21 22.99 -4.23 -15.61
CA CYS A 21 21.82 -3.49 -15.13
C CYS A 21 21.35 -2.44 -16.12
N LYS A 22 22.28 -1.71 -16.75
CA LYS A 22 21.99 -0.74 -17.81
C LYS A 22 21.32 -1.41 -19.01
N SER A 23 21.91 -2.48 -19.53
CA SER A 23 21.34 -3.24 -20.64
C SER A 23 19.95 -3.77 -20.31
N ALA A 24 19.74 -4.26 -19.09
CA ALA A 24 18.43 -4.69 -18.64
C ALA A 24 17.41 -3.54 -18.58
N ALA A 25 17.77 -2.40 -17.99
CA ALA A 25 16.91 -1.21 -17.91
C ALA A 25 16.54 -0.68 -19.30
N ASP A 26 17.52 -0.54 -20.20
CA ASP A 26 17.31 -0.05 -21.57
C ASP A 26 16.33 -0.95 -22.33
N ARG A 27 16.50 -2.29 -22.22
CA ARG A 27 15.56 -3.25 -22.84
C ARG A 27 14.15 -3.12 -22.28
N LEU A 28 14.00 -2.93 -20.97
CA LEU A 28 12.69 -2.78 -20.34
C LEU A 28 12.01 -1.46 -20.76
N LEU A 29 12.77 -0.35 -20.79
CA LEU A 29 12.30 0.97 -21.22
C LEU A 29 11.88 0.99 -22.70
N GLN A 30 12.56 0.22 -23.55
CA GLN A 30 12.24 0.10 -24.98
C GLN A 30 11.18 -0.96 -25.29
N SER A 31 10.82 -1.78 -24.29
CA SER A 31 9.82 -2.83 -24.48
C SER A 31 8.41 -2.25 -24.58
N GLN A 32 7.51 -3.00 -25.21
CA GLN A 32 6.06 -2.68 -25.21
C GLN A 32 5.38 -3.10 -23.89
N GLN A 33 6.13 -3.41 -22.85
CA GLN A 33 5.57 -3.84 -21.57
C GLN A 33 5.07 -2.64 -20.77
N HIS A 34 3.85 -2.76 -20.26
CA HIS A 34 3.24 -1.71 -19.44
C HIS A 34 3.48 -1.88 -17.94
N SER A 35 3.94 -3.06 -17.51
CA SER A 35 4.16 -3.38 -16.10
C SER A 35 5.42 -4.20 -15.90
N VAL A 36 6.12 -3.95 -14.79
CA VAL A 36 7.21 -4.78 -14.28
C VAL A 36 6.96 -5.04 -12.79
N ALA A 37 7.11 -6.29 -12.35
CA ALA A 37 7.04 -6.61 -10.93
C ALA A 37 8.35 -6.22 -10.25
N LEU A 38 8.26 -5.67 -9.03
CA LEU A 38 9.39 -5.16 -8.28
C LEU A 38 9.29 -5.58 -6.80
N ASP A 39 10.41 -6.05 -6.25
CA ASP A 39 10.61 -6.26 -4.82
C ASP A 39 12.09 -6.02 -4.48
N CYS A 40 12.40 -5.95 -3.19
CA CYS A 40 13.79 -5.99 -2.72
C CYS A 40 13.90 -6.74 -1.38
N LYS A 41 15.10 -7.21 -1.07
CA LYS A 41 15.44 -7.84 0.20
C LYS A 41 16.77 -7.31 0.72
N GLY A 42 16.92 -7.26 2.04
CA GLY A 42 18.14 -6.80 2.69
C GLY A 42 17.98 -6.59 4.19
N ALA A 43 18.90 -5.87 4.81
CA ALA A 43 18.88 -5.55 6.23
C ALA A 43 17.91 -4.40 6.52
N LYS A 44 17.00 -4.62 7.49
CA LYS A 44 16.14 -3.59 8.09
C LYS A 44 15.54 -2.64 7.03
N LEU A 45 14.95 -3.20 5.97
CA LEU A 45 14.38 -2.40 4.87
C LEU A 45 13.50 -1.27 5.41
N GLY A 46 13.60 -0.13 4.74
CA GLY A 46 13.02 1.14 5.17
C GLY A 46 14.06 2.24 5.15
N ARG A 47 13.77 3.35 5.84
CA ARG A 47 14.55 4.58 5.77
C ARG A 47 16.03 4.44 6.08
N PHE A 48 16.40 3.55 7.00
CA PHE A 48 17.78 3.32 7.46
C PHE A 48 18.32 1.95 7.05
N GLY A 49 17.62 1.26 6.15
CA GLY A 49 17.97 -0.09 5.74
C GLY A 49 19.08 -0.13 4.69
N LYS A 50 19.34 -1.34 4.21
CA LYS A 50 20.18 -1.56 3.03
C LYS A 50 19.52 -2.62 2.16
N VAL A 51 19.50 -2.39 0.85
CA VAL A 51 19.14 -3.40 -0.15
C VAL A 51 20.35 -4.30 -0.40
N SER A 52 20.13 -5.61 -0.30
CA SER A 52 21.12 -6.64 -0.64
C SER A 52 20.83 -7.26 -2.00
N VAL A 53 19.55 -7.37 -2.37
CA VAL A 53 19.11 -7.84 -3.68
C VAL A 53 17.83 -7.11 -4.09
N LEU A 54 17.78 -6.64 -5.34
CA LEU A 54 16.57 -6.08 -5.95
C LEU A 54 16.08 -7.05 -7.03
N GLN A 55 14.78 -7.30 -7.06
CA GLN A 55 14.17 -8.23 -8.01
C GLN A 55 13.26 -7.48 -8.98
N LEU A 56 13.40 -7.78 -10.27
CA LEU A 56 12.44 -7.39 -11.30
C LEU A 56 11.90 -8.64 -11.97
N ALA A 57 10.60 -8.69 -12.25
CA ALA A 57 10.04 -9.74 -13.09
C ALA A 57 9.15 -9.19 -14.19
N THR A 58 9.29 -9.81 -15.36
CA THR A 58 8.46 -9.59 -16.53
C THR A 58 7.72 -10.88 -16.87
N GLU A 59 6.90 -10.86 -17.93
CA GLU A 59 6.30 -12.09 -18.47
C GLU A 59 7.33 -13.05 -19.10
N ALA A 60 8.58 -12.61 -19.30
CA ALA A 60 9.61 -13.35 -20.03
C ALA A 60 10.82 -13.77 -19.16
N GLU A 61 11.14 -13.03 -18.10
CA GLU A 61 12.32 -13.30 -17.26
C GLU A 61 12.20 -12.69 -15.86
N VAL A 62 13.02 -13.21 -14.94
CA VAL A 62 13.28 -12.62 -13.62
C VAL A 62 14.71 -12.15 -13.57
N LEU A 63 14.91 -10.90 -13.16
CA LEU A 63 16.21 -10.28 -12.98
C LEU A 63 16.48 -10.13 -11.48
N LEU A 64 17.62 -10.64 -11.03
CA LEU A 64 18.09 -10.48 -9.66
C LEU A 64 19.33 -9.61 -9.68
N VAL A 65 19.22 -8.40 -9.15
CA VAL A 65 20.31 -7.44 -9.07
C VAL A 65 21.01 -7.63 -7.73
N ASP A 66 22.26 -8.10 -7.76
CA ASP A 66 23.04 -8.39 -6.56
C ASP A 66 23.74 -7.15 -6.01
N VAL A 67 23.03 -6.35 -5.22
CA VAL A 67 23.54 -5.10 -4.64
C VAL A 67 24.59 -5.38 -3.55
N GLU A 68 24.44 -6.47 -2.79
CA GLU A 68 25.39 -6.79 -1.70
C GLU A 68 26.79 -7.05 -2.23
N ARG A 69 26.92 -7.84 -3.29
CA ARG A 69 28.22 -8.19 -3.87
C ARG A 69 28.77 -7.06 -4.75
N SER A 70 27.91 -6.38 -5.48
CA SER A 70 28.32 -5.49 -6.57
C SER A 70 28.40 -4.02 -6.19
N GLY A 71 28.00 -3.66 -4.96
CA GLY A 71 27.91 -2.27 -4.54
C GLY A 71 26.60 -1.62 -4.98
N GLN A 72 26.33 -0.41 -4.50
CA GLN A 72 25.08 0.31 -4.76
C GLN A 72 25.02 0.89 -6.19
N GLU A 73 26.16 1.00 -6.87
CA GLU A 73 26.32 1.57 -8.19
C GLU A 73 25.51 0.82 -9.26
N VAL A 74 25.24 -0.48 -9.04
CA VAL A 74 24.39 -1.27 -9.94
C VAL A 74 22.91 -0.84 -9.93
N LEU A 75 22.49 -0.05 -8.95
CA LEU A 75 21.13 0.50 -8.89
C LEU A 75 20.98 1.74 -9.78
N ALA A 76 22.03 2.53 -10.00
CA ALA A 76 21.95 3.78 -10.73
C ALA A 76 21.37 3.63 -12.16
N PRO A 77 21.75 2.60 -12.96
CA PRO A 77 21.15 2.41 -14.28
C PRO A 77 19.64 2.09 -14.25
N LEU A 78 19.10 1.63 -13.12
CA LEU A 78 17.68 1.29 -12.98
C LEU A 78 16.82 2.52 -12.64
N GLU A 79 17.43 3.65 -12.26
CA GLU A 79 16.71 4.86 -11.82
C GLU A 79 15.68 5.33 -12.86
N ALA A 80 16.08 5.41 -14.13
CA ALA A 80 15.19 5.83 -15.21
C ALA A 80 13.94 4.94 -15.31
N LEU A 81 14.08 3.62 -15.14
CA LEU A 81 12.97 2.67 -15.12
C LEU A 81 12.06 2.86 -13.89
N LEU A 82 12.66 3.05 -12.71
CA LEU A 82 11.94 3.22 -11.45
C LEU A 82 11.14 4.55 -11.41
N LEU A 83 11.65 5.58 -12.08
CA LEU A 83 10.99 6.88 -12.27
C LEU A 83 9.94 6.89 -13.39
N HIS A 84 10.02 5.96 -14.35
CA HIS A 84 9.19 5.98 -15.55
C HIS A 84 7.69 5.71 -15.25
N THR A 85 6.83 6.72 -15.37
CA THR A 85 5.39 6.58 -15.05
C THR A 85 4.59 5.75 -16.05
N GLY A 86 5.08 5.60 -17.29
CA GLY A 86 4.44 4.76 -18.32
C GLY A 86 4.70 3.25 -18.17
N ILE A 87 5.61 2.85 -17.27
CA ILE A 87 5.86 1.46 -16.92
C ILE A 87 5.51 1.31 -15.45
N VAL A 88 4.44 0.58 -15.17
CA VAL A 88 3.91 0.40 -13.83
C VAL A 88 4.80 -0.55 -13.04
N LYS A 89 5.28 -0.13 -11.87
CA LYS A 89 5.98 -1.01 -10.93
C LYS A 89 4.95 -1.69 -10.05
N VAL A 90 4.76 -2.99 -10.25
CA VAL A 90 3.83 -3.81 -9.47
C VAL A 90 4.58 -4.34 -8.25
N VAL A 91 4.14 -3.94 -7.07
CA VAL A 91 4.81 -4.21 -5.79
C VAL A 91 3.77 -4.77 -4.82
N HIS A 92 4.19 -5.51 -3.79
CA HIS A 92 3.34 -5.84 -2.65
C HIS A 92 3.84 -5.12 -1.40
N ASP A 93 3.00 -4.25 -0.80
CA ASP A 93 3.35 -3.33 0.30
C ASP A 93 4.56 -2.43 -0.04
N CYS A 94 4.32 -1.39 -0.86
CA CYS A 94 5.40 -0.59 -1.43
C CYS A 94 6.12 0.36 -0.44
N ARG A 95 5.68 0.44 0.82
CA ARG A 95 6.15 1.42 1.80
C ARG A 95 7.64 1.32 2.08
N GLU A 96 8.12 0.15 2.50
CA GLU A 96 9.52 -0.01 2.92
C GLU A 96 10.48 0.02 1.73
N ILE A 97 10.07 -0.49 0.56
CA ILE A 97 10.89 -0.40 -0.66
C ILE A 97 10.96 1.04 -1.20
N ALA A 98 9.86 1.79 -1.21
CA ALA A 98 9.89 3.21 -1.57
C ALA A 98 10.77 4.00 -0.60
N SER A 99 10.68 3.69 0.70
CA SER A 99 11.48 4.33 1.73
C SER A 99 12.98 4.05 1.60
N VAL A 100 13.39 2.79 1.40
CA VAL A 100 14.81 2.47 1.25
C VAL A 100 15.39 3.04 -0.05
N LEU A 101 14.67 2.94 -1.18
CA LEU A 101 15.13 3.50 -2.46
C LEU A 101 15.35 5.01 -2.39
N LEU A 102 14.41 5.73 -1.78
CA LEU A 102 14.52 7.19 -1.66
C LEU A 102 15.59 7.61 -0.65
N ASN A 103 15.56 7.08 0.58
CA ASN A 103 16.37 7.63 1.67
C ASN A 103 17.81 7.09 1.68
N GLN A 104 18.07 5.92 1.11
CA GLN A 104 19.42 5.32 1.10
C GLN A 104 20.11 5.47 -0.26
N TYR A 105 19.34 5.47 -1.35
CA TYR A 105 19.89 5.48 -2.70
C TYR A 105 19.50 6.72 -3.52
N GLY A 106 18.66 7.61 -2.97
CA GLY A 106 18.23 8.82 -3.66
C GLY A 106 17.32 8.57 -4.86
N ILE A 107 16.76 7.36 -5.01
CA ILE A 107 15.96 6.95 -6.16
C ILE A 107 14.47 7.01 -5.80
N PRO A 108 13.69 7.95 -6.36
CA PRO A 108 12.25 7.97 -6.19
C PRO A 108 11.57 6.84 -6.96
N LEU A 109 10.50 6.28 -6.41
CA LEU A 109 9.70 5.25 -7.05
C LEU A 109 8.37 5.83 -7.54
N HIS A 110 8.10 5.79 -8.84
CA HIS A 110 6.88 6.34 -9.45
C HIS A 110 6.06 5.29 -10.18
N GLY A 111 4.78 5.56 -10.48
CA GLY A 111 3.93 4.65 -11.25
C GLY A 111 3.74 3.29 -10.57
N VAL A 112 3.47 3.29 -9.27
CA VAL A 112 3.35 2.07 -8.47
C VAL A 112 1.93 1.52 -8.49
N TYR A 113 1.80 0.21 -8.67
CA TYR A 113 0.58 -0.55 -8.37
C TYR A 113 0.89 -1.47 -7.18
N ASP A 114 0.26 -1.21 -6.03
CA ASP A 114 0.44 -2.01 -4.82
C ASP A 114 -0.64 -3.10 -4.71
N ILE A 115 -0.21 -4.36 -4.76
CA ILE A 115 -1.07 -5.54 -4.63
C ILE A 115 -1.84 -5.55 -3.29
N GLN A 116 -1.24 -5.06 -2.20
CA GLN A 116 -1.93 -5.02 -0.91
C GLN A 116 -3.07 -3.98 -0.93
N VAL A 117 -2.87 -2.85 -1.61
CA VAL A 117 -3.91 -1.83 -1.82
C VAL A 117 -5.02 -2.36 -2.72
N ALA A 118 -4.67 -3.09 -3.78
CA ALA A 118 -5.65 -3.74 -4.65
C ALA A 118 -6.48 -4.81 -3.90
N PHE A 119 -5.85 -5.60 -3.02
CA PHE A 119 -6.53 -6.56 -2.19
C PHE A 119 -7.50 -5.88 -1.20
N ALA A 120 -7.06 -4.81 -0.54
CA ALA A 120 -7.90 -4.02 0.36
C ALA A 120 -9.12 -3.43 -0.38
N ALA A 121 -8.91 -2.87 -1.58
CA ALA A 121 -9.99 -2.40 -2.46
C ALA A 121 -10.97 -3.52 -2.82
N TRP A 122 -10.46 -4.73 -3.06
CA TRP A 122 -11.30 -5.89 -3.35
C TRP A 122 -12.14 -6.28 -2.13
N LEU A 123 -11.57 -6.32 -0.93
CA LEU A 123 -12.31 -6.54 0.32
C LEU A 123 -13.44 -5.52 0.50
N GLU A 124 -13.15 -4.22 0.29
CA GLU A 124 -14.15 -3.15 0.36
C GLU A 124 -15.31 -3.38 -0.60
N ARG A 125 -15.01 -3.81 -1.84
CA ARG A 125 -16.01 -4.15 -2.86
C ARG A 125 -16.86 -5.34 -2.45
N GLN A 126 -16.30 -6.31 -1.74
CA GLN A 126 -17.05 -7.43 -1.15
C GLN A 126 -17.85 -7.04 0.10
N GLY A 127 -17.79 -5.77 0.54
CA GLY A 127 -18.42 -5.30 1.77
C GLY A 127 -17.71 -5.76 3.05
N LEU A 128 -16.47 -6.24 2.93
CA LEU A 128 -15.63 -6.64 4.05
C LEU A 128 -14.80 -5.45 4.56
N ASP A 129 -14.30 -5.57 5.78
CA ASP A 129 -13.38 -4.58 6.34
C ASP A 129 -11.99 -4.74 5.72
N ALA A 130 -11.42 -3.63 5.26
CA ALA A 130 -10.09 -3.59 4.68
C ALA A 130 -9.00 -3.70 5.75
N TYR A 131 -7.94 -4.44 5.43
CA TYR A 131 -6.75 -4.57 6.26
C TYR A 131 -5.50 -4.79 5.39
N GLN A 132 -4.33 -4.75 6.02
CA GLN A 132 -3.04 -4.99 5.36
C GLN A 132 -2.76 -6.50 5.28
N ALA A 133 -3.24 -7.14 4.21
CA ALA A 133 -3.01 -8.57 3.97
C ALA A 133 -1.56 -8.83 3.49
N GLY A 134 -0.95 -9.91 3.98
CA GLY A 134 0.33 -10.40 3.48
C GLY A 134 0.21 -11.10 2.12
N LEU A 135 1.33 -11.24 1.40
CA LEU A 135 1.32 -11.79 0.05
C LEU A 135 0.82 -13.24 0.02
N ALA A 136 1.19 -14.08 0.99
CA ALA A 136 0.67 -15.45 1.08
C ALA A 136 -0.86 -15.50 1.18
N GLU A 137 -1.50 -14.54 1.85
CA GLU A 137 -2.95 -14.48 1.95
C GLU A 137 -3.59 -14.10 0.61
N VAL A 138 -3.03 -13.12 -0.08
CA VAL A 138 -3.46 -12.74 -1.43
C VAL A 138 -3.32 -13.93 -2.39
N MET A 139 -2.17 -14.64 -2.31
CA MET A 139 -1.90 -15.85 -3.08
C MET A 139 -2.89 -16.97 -2.76
N ARG A 140 -3.21 -17.21 -1.48
CA ARG A 140 -4.21 -18.20 -1.06
C ARG A 140 -5.59 -17.89 -1.64
N THR A 141 -5.93 -16.62 -1.75
CA THR A 141 -7.24 -16.16 -2.24
C THR A 141 -7.36 -16.27 -3.76
N PHE A 142 -6.36 -15.77 -4.51
CA PHE A 142 -6.47 -15.62 -5.97
C PHE A 142 -5.68 -16.65 -6.78
N ARG A 143 -4.73 -17.35 -6.16
CA ARG A 143 -3.86 -18.32 -6.82
C ARG A 143 -3.63 -19.55 -5.95
N LEU A 144 -4.71 -20.16 -5.44
CA LEU A 144 -4.65 -21.29 -4.49
C LEU A 144 -3.75 -22.44 -4.97
N SER A 145 -3.80 -22.80 -6.25
CA SER A 145 -2.94 -23.86 -6.81
C SER A 145 -1.45 -23.51 -6.70
N ALA A 146 -1.07 -22.26 -6.99
CA ALA A 146 0.31 -21.80 -6.82
C ALA A 146 0.68 -21.68 -5.33
N TYR A 147 -0.23 -21.20 -4.50
CA TYR A 147 -0.04 -21.16 -3.04
C TYR A 147 0.32 -22.55 -2.48
N GLN A 148 -0.44 -23.58 -2.87
CA GLN A 148 -0.24 -24.96 -2.44
C GLN A 148 1.03 -25.58 -3.05
N LEU A 149 1.22 -25.46 -4.37
CA LEU A 149 2.38 -26.01 -5.07
C LEU A 149 3.69 -25.45 -4.50
N HIS A 150 3.74 -24.14 -4.29
CA HIS A 150 4.93 -23.44 -3.83
C HIS A 150 5.05 -23.42 -2.30
N ARG A 151 4.13 -24.05 -1.57
CA ARG A 151 4.18 -24.14 -0.11
C ARG A 151 4.37 -22.77 0.54
N TRP A 152 3.58 -21.80 0.10
CA TRP A 152 3.62 -20.42 0.64
C TRP A 152 3.39 -20.38 2.15
N ASP A 153 2.64 -21.36 2.68
CA ASP A 153 2.50 -21.60 4.11
C ASP A 153 3.84 -21.78 4.83
N ARG A 154 4.84 -22.37 4.18
CA ARG A 154 6.19 -22.56 4.73
C ARG A 154 7.16 -21.44 4.31
N LEU A 155 6.99 -20.90 3.11
CA LEU A 155 7.85 -19.87 2.55
C LEU A 155 7.91 -18.64 3.46
N GLU A 156 6.76 -18.16 3.96
CA GLU A 156 6.72 -16.98 4.84
C GLU A 156 7.22 -17.26 6.26
N ARG A 157 6.92 -18.45 6.81
CA ARG A 157 7.27 -18.81 8.19
C ARG A 157 8.78 -18.99 8.43
N HIS A 158 9.59 -19.09 7.37
CA HIS A 158 11.02 -19.38 7.48
C HIS A 158 11.91 -18.17 7.17
N ILE A 159 11.33 -16.97 6.98
CA ILE A 159 12.07 -15.72 6.73
C ILE A 159 12.38 -15.02 8.06
N ALA A 160 12.99 -15.77 8.98
CA ALA A 160 13.60 -15.22 10.19
C ALA A 160 15.08 -15.59 10.20
N LEU A 161 15.81 -15.30 9.12
CA LEU A 161 17.23 -15.65 9.01
C LEU A 161 18.03 -14.54 8.30
N PRO A 162 19.26 -14.22 8.75
CA PRO A 162 20.12 -13.12 8.27
C PRO A 162 20.76 -13.38 6.87
N GLN A 163 20.00 -13.98 5.95
CA GLN A 163 20.53 -14.64 4.75
C GLN A 163 20.76 -13.74 3.54
N TRP A 164 20.24 -12.51 3.54
CA TRP A 164 20.31 -11.65 2.35
C TRP A 164 21.71 -11.11 2.09
N HIS A 165 22.61 -11.15 3.08
CA HIS A 165 24.01 -10.71 2.97
C HIS A 165 24.95 -11.84 2.52
N GLU A 166 24.57 -13.10 2.69
CA GLU A 166 25.44 -14.24 2.39
C GLU A 166 25.60 -14.42 0.87
N ARG A 167 26.82 -14.74 0.43
CA ARG A 167 27.11 -15.02 -0.98
C ARG A 167 27.91 -16.33 -1.11
N PRO A 168 27.52 -17.25 -2.02
CA PRO A 168 26.33 -17.17 -2.89
C PRO A 168 25.02 -17.24 -2.08
N LEU A 169 23.93 -16.68 -2.62
CA LEU A 169 22.61 -16.76 -1.97
C LEU A 169 22.19 -18.22 -1.83
N GLN A 170 21.77 -18.61 -0.63
CA GLN A 170 21.23 -19.94 -0.36
C GLN A 170 19.98 -20.21 -1.21
N SER A 171 19.75 -21.48 -1.59
CA SER A 171 18.64 -21.85 -2.49
C SER A 171 17.27 -21.41 -1.98
N GLN A 172 17.06 -21.39 -0.66
CA GLN A 172 15.80 -20.93 -0.06
C GLN A 172 15.61 -19.41 -0.19
N ALA A 173 16.66 -18.63 0.06
CA ALA A 173 16.64 -17.18 -0.12
C ALA A 173 16.45 -16.81 -1.60
N LEU A 174 17.16 -17.50 -2.50
CA LEU A 174 17.00 -17.34 -3.94
C LEU A 174 15.57 -17.65 -4.39
N ARG A 175 15.02 -18.77 -3.92
CA ARG A 175 13.63 -19.14 -4.20
C ARG A 175 12.67 -18.05 -3.72
N HIS A 176 12.81 -17.60 -2.47
CA HIS A 176 11.94 -16.57 -1.93
C HIS A 176 12.04 -15.24 -2.71
N ALA A 177 13.24 -14.82 -3.11
CA ALA A 177 13.45 -13.64 -3.96
C ALA A 177 12.74 -13.74 -5.32
N VAL A 178 12.71 -14.93 -5.92
CA VAL A 178 12.00 -15.15 -7.19
C VAL A 178 10.48 -15.17 -6.97
N GLU A 179 10.02 -15.97 -6.00
CA GLU A 179 8.60 -16.19 -5.70
C GLU A 179 7.89 -14.88 -5.29
N SER A 180 8.60 -13.92 -4.68
CA SER A 180 8.02 -12.64 -4.28
C SER A 180 7.65 -11.72 -5.45
N VAL A 181 8.20 -11.93 -6.65
CA VAL A 181 7.92 -11.09 -7.84
C VAL A 181 7.16 -11.81 -8.96
N VAL A 182 7.40 -13.12 -9.16
CA VAL A 182 6.83 -13.86 -10.31
C VAL A 182 5.30 -13.95 -10.32
N HIS A 183 4.66 -13.78 -9.16
CA HIS A 183 3.20 -13.80 -9.06
C HIS A 183 2.56 -12.42 -9.12
N LEU A 184 3.32 -11.32 -9.03
CA LEU A 184 2.74 -9.98 -8.91
C LEU A 184 2.02 -9.56 -10.20
N LEU A 185 2.60 -9.79 -11.39
CA LEU A 185 1.92 -9.46 -12.65
C LEU A 185 0.65 -10.31 -12.89
N PRO A 186 0.65 -11.65 -12.65
CA PRO A 186 -0.59 -12.42 -12.64
C PRO A 186 -1.63 -11.91 -11.64
N LEU A 187 -1.22 -11.56 -10.41
CA LEU A 187 -2.13 -11.04 -9.39
C LEU A 187 -2.72 -9.69 -9.79
N GLN A 188 -1.92 -8.78 -10.36
CA GLN A 188 -2.39 -7.50 -10.90
C GLN A 188 -3.52 -7.72 -11.91
N ARG A 189 -3.34 -8.65 -12.87
CA ARG A 189 -4.36 -8.95 -13.89
C ARG A 189 -5.66 -9.47 -13.27
N ILE A 190 -5.55 -10.38 -12.31
CA ILE A 190 -6.72 -10.93 -11.60
C ILE A 190 -7.45 -9.82 -10.83
N LEU A 191 -6.72 -9.05 -10.02
CA LEU A 191 -7.31 -7.98 -9.20
C LEU A 191 -7.93 -6.88 -10.06
N ASN A 192 -7.30 -6.49 -11.16
CA ASN A 192 -7.87 -5.54 -12.13
C ASN A 192 -9.22 -6.03 -12.68
N ARG A 193 -9.33 -7.32 -13.01
CA ARG A 193 -10.58 -7.92 -13.47
C ARG A 193 -11.64 -7.93 -12.37
N GLU A 194 -11.29 -8.37 -11.18
CA GLU A 194 -12.21 -8.46 -10.03
C GLU A 194 -12.75 -7.09 -9.60
N LEU A 195 -11.92 -6.06 -9.70
CA LEU A 195 -12.29 -4.69 -9.38
C LEU A 195 -13.06 -3.98 -10.51
N GLY A 196 -13.04 -4.53 -11.73
CA GLY A 196 -13.56 -3.84 -12.92
C GLY A 196 -12.73 -2.63 -13.32
N ASP A 197 -11.42 -2.64 -13.03
CA ASP A 197 -10.45 -1.61 -13.45
C ASP A 197 -9.34 -2.27 -14.30
N PRO A 198 -9.59 -2.50 -15.61
CA PRO A 198 -8.62 -3.16 -16.48
C PRO A 198 -7.26 -2.45 -16.54
N SER A 199 -7.26 -1.12 -16.40
CA SER A 199 -6.06 -0.28 -16.43
C SER A 199 -5.25 -0.31 -15.13
N GLY A 200 -5.89 -0.66 -14.01
CA GLY A 200 -5.32 -0.53 -12.67
C GLY A 200 -5.08 0.91 -12.21
N ALA A 201 -5.62 1.92 -12.92
CA ALA A 201 -5.38 3.34 -12.64
C ALA A 201 -5.91 3.77 -11.27
N LEU A 202 -7.00 3.16 -10.79
CA LEU A 202 -7.55 3.48 -9.47
C LEU A 202 -6.64 2.99 -8.36
N ILE A 203 -6.09 1.78 -8.50
CA ILE A 203 -5.11 1.27 -7.56
C ILE A 203 -3.84 2.10 -7.60
N GLN A 204 -3.33 2.45 -8.78
CA GLN A 204 -2.14 3.31 -8.88
C GLN A 204 -2.33 4.64 -8.14
N ARG A 205 -3.50 5.29 -8.27
CA ARG A 205 -3.81 6.51 -7.51
C ARG A 205 -3.84 6.29 -5.99
N ARG A 206 -4.41 5.17 -5.52
CA ARG A 206 -4.41 4.82 -4.09
C ARG A 206 -3.02 4.45 -3.57
N SER A 207 -2.17 3.84 -4.41
CA SER A 207 -0.81 3.44 -4.06
C SER A 207 0.13 4.63 -3.83
N VAL A 208 -0.15 5.82 -4.39
CA VAL A 208 0.65 7.04 -4.16
C VAL A 208 0.84 7.31 -2.67
N HIS A 209 -0.22 7.13 -1.86
CA HIS A 209 -0.14 7.36 -0.43
C HIS A 209 0.88 6.44 0.28
N ASN A 210 0.98 5.18 -0.16
CA ASN A 210 1.97 4.24 0.36
C ASN A 210 3.39 4.54 -0.15
N VAL A 211 3.54 5.17 -1.32
CA VAL A 211 4.86 5.64 -1.81
C VAL A 211 5.32 6.85 -0.99
N ASP A 212 4.41 7.79 -0.68
CA ASP A 212 4.70 9.00 0.09
C ASP A 212 5.16 8.71 1.53
N TYR A 213 4.84 7.52 2.07
CA TYR A 213 5.40 7.01 3.31
C TYR A 213 6.93 7.14 3.38
N ALA A 214 7.62 7.02 2.24
CA ALA A 214 9.08 7.18 2.15
C ALA A 214 9.58 8.51 2.73
N ARG A 215 8.75 9.56 2.72
CA ARG A 215 9.09 10.91 3.21
C ARG A 215 8.63 11.15 4.65
N LEU A 216 7.87 10.21 5.22
CA LEU A 216 7.29 10.36 6.55
C LEU A 216 8.41 10.52 7.58
N ASN A 217 8.31 11.56 8.42
CA ASN A 217 9.24 11.89 9.50
C ASN A 217 10.71 12.14 9.11
N SER A 218 11.06 12.26 7.82
CA SER A 218 12.46 12.44 7.39
C SER A 218 13.12 13.69 8.00
N ALA A 219 12.37 14.78 8.17
CA ALA A 219 12.87 15.98 8.84
C ALA A 219 12.79 15.92 10.38
N LEU A 220 11.85 15.16 10.93
CA LEU A 220 11.56 15.13 12.37
C LEU A 220 12.41 14.11 13.13
N LEU A 221 12.80 13.01 12.47
CA LEU A 221 13.52 11.89 13.07
C LEU A 221 14.77 11.57 12.23
N PRO A 222 15.81 12.41 12.18
CA PRO A 222 16.92 12.21 11.24
C PRO A 222 17.85 11.04 11.61
N LEU A 223 17.83 10.56 12.86
CA LEU A 223 18.76 9.54 13.37
C LEU A 223 18.06 8.20 13.61
N GLU A 224 18.71 7.09 13.21
CA GLU A 224 18.25 5.72 13.48
C GLU A 224 18.18 5.45 15.00
N GLY A 225 17.27 4.56 15.39
CA GLY A 225 17.16 4.03 16.75
C GLY A 225 16.20 4.80 17.65
N ALA A 226 16.00 4.28 18.86
CA ALA A 226 15.01 4.81 19.79
C ALA A 226 15.45 6.10 20.49
N ALA A 227 16.73 6.46 20.44
CA ALA A 227 17.28 7.63 21.11
C ALA A 227 16.71 8.97 20.60
N SER A 228 16.22 8.99 19.34
CA SER A 228 15.53 10.13 18.74
C SER A 228 14.02 10.18 19.07
N LEU A 229 13.46 9.11 19.65
CA LEU A 229 12.04 8.95 19.97
C LEU A 229 11.76 9.17 21.46
N ARG A 230 12.14 10.32 22.01
CA ARG A 230 11.89 10.63 23.43
C ARG A 230 10.47 11.11 23.65
N THR A 231 9.98 11.01 24.88
CA THR A 231 8.68 11.60 25.26
C THR A 231 8.61 13.07 24.84
N GLY A 232 7.50 13.49 24.24
CA GLY A 232 7.30 14.85 23.74
C GLY A 232 7.67 15.05 22.27
N VAL A 233 8.38 14.11 21.64
CA VAL A 233 8.74 14.23 20.22
C VAL A 233 7.50 14.10 19.35
N LYS A 234 7.30 15.10 18.48
CA LYS A 234 6.22 15.10 17.49
C LYS A 234 6.62 14.31 16.25
N LEU A 235 5.70 13.51 15.75
CA LEU A 235 5.88 12.70 14.55
C LEU A 235 4.54 12.43 13.87
N GLN A 236 4.61 11.95 12.64
CA GLN A 236 3.46 11.46 11.90
C GLN A 236 3.44 9.94 11.92
N ALA A 237 2.27 9.34 12.09
CA ALA A 237 2.10 7.91 12.23
C ALA A 237 0.96 7.41 11.31
N MET A 238 1.26 6.43 10.46
CA MET A 238 0.32 5.80 9.56
C MET A 238 -0.32 4.59 10.24
N LEU A 239 -1.65 4.54 10.35
CA LEU A 239 -2.35 3.41 10.96
C LEU A 239 -2.15 2.15 10.11
N ALA A 240 -1.54 1.12 10.70
CA ALA A 240 -1.19 -0.12 10.01
C ALA A 240 -2.20 -1.23 10.29
N SER A 241 -2.57 -1.42 11.55
CA SER A 241 -3.59 -2.38 11.96
C SER A 241 -4.26 -1.95 13.25
N ARG A 242 -5.50 -2.43 13.44
CA ARG A 242 -6.28 -2.21 14.65
C ARG A 242 -6.81 -3.54 15.17
N LYS A 243 -6.53 -3.81 16.43
CA LYS A 243 -7.12 -4.89 17.23
C LYS A 243 -8.01 -4.26 18.32
N PRO A 244 -8.84 -5.04 19.04
CA PRO A 244 -9.75 -4.49 20.05
C PRO A 244 -9.08 -3.59 21.09
N ASP A 245 -7.86 -3.96 21.52
CA ASP A 245 -7.17 -3.27 22.62
C ASP A 245 -5.87 -2.56 22.18
N VAL A 246 -5.53 -2.58 20.89
CA VAL A 246 -4.30 -1.97 20.39
C VAL A 246 -4.39 -1.53 18.94
N ALA A 247 -3.87 -0.33 18.66
CA ALA A 247 -3.63 0.15 17.30
C ALA A 247 -2.12 0.22 17.04
N TYR A 248 -1.68 -0.34 15.92
CA TYR A 248 -0.29 -0.32 15.48
C TYR A 248 -0.11 0.65 14.32
N PHE A 249 0.99 1.39 14.35
CA PHE A 249 1.30 2.43 13.38
C PHE A 249 2.69 2.25 12.79
N LYS A 250 2.81 2.54 11.49
CA LYS A 250 4.09 2.70 10.81
C LYS A 250 4.53 4.16 10.91
N ILE A 251 5.78 4.38 11.31
CA ILE A 251 6.36 5.73 11.50
C ILE A 251 7.59 5.98 10.61
N ASN A 252 7.85 5.11 9.63
CA ASN A 252 9.03 5.17 8.78
C ASN A 252 10.36 5.15 9.56
N HIS A 253 10.40 4.31 10.60
CA HIS A 253 11.55 4.17 11.51
C HIS A 253 11.79 2.70 11.86
N ALA A 254 11.69 1.82 10.86
CA ALA A 254 11.89 0.38 11.05
C ALA A 254 13.23 0.10 11.77
N PRO A 255 13.26 -0.84 12.74
CA PRO A 255 12.20 -1.78 13.10
C PRO A 255 11.19 -1.27 14.14
N ILE A 256 11.24 0.01 14.54
CA ILE A 256 10.41 0.55 15.62
C ILE A 256 8.97 0.75 15.12
N THR A 257 8.01 0.21 15.88
CA THR A 257 6.58 0.27 15.58
C THR A 257 5.87 1.22 16.53
N GLY A 258 5.02 2.10 16.01
CA GLY A 258 4.13 2.92 16.83
C GLY A 258 2.99 2.08 17.40
N ALA A 259 2.61 2.32 18.65
CA ALA A 259 1.50 1.61 19.29
C ALA A 259 0.66 2.53 20.17
N VAL A 260 -0.64 2.27 20.21
CA VAL A 260 -1.58 2.87 21.16
C VAL A 260 -2.29 1.74 21.86
N VAL A 261 -2.07 1.62 23.18
CA VAL A 261 -2.55 0.51 24.02
C VAL A 261 -3.45 0.95 25.17
N ASP A 262 -3.42 2.24 25.54
CA ASP A 262 -4.27 2.77 26.59
C ASP A 262 -5.69 2.97 26.05
N GLY A 263 -6.71 2.48 26.76
CA GLY A 263 -8.09 2.53 26.31
C GLY A 263 -8.68 3.94 26.15
N ASN A 264 -8.13 4.95 26.83
CA ASN A 264 -8.54 6.34 26.63
C ASN A 264 -7.86 6.93 25.40
N ASP A 265 -6.55 6.76 25.27
CA ASP A 265 -5.80 7.23 24.10
C ASP A 265 -6.29 6.54 22.82
N PHE A 266 -6.68 5.26 22.90
CA PHE A 266 -7.18 4.48 21.76
C PHE A 266 -8.45 5.08 21.14
N LYS A 267 -9.35 5.62 21.97
CA LYS A 267 -10.58 6.30 21.49
C LYS A 267 -10.24 7.51 20.64
N ASP A 268 -9.09 8.13 20.88
CA ASP A 268 -8.66 9.29 20.11
C ASP A 268 -8.29 8.96 18.68
N PHE A 269 -8.15 7.69 18.31
CA PHE A 269 -7.85 7.26 16.95
C PHE A 269 -9.06 6.61 16.26
N ALA A 270 -10.22 6.54 16.90
CA ALA A 270 -11.36 5.75 16.44
C ALA A 270 -11.86 6.11 15.02
N ASP A 271 -11.70 7.36 14.59
CA ASP A 271 -12.05 7.89 13.27
C ASP A 271 -11.09 7.48 12.14
N LEU A 272 -9.89 6.99 12.46
CA LEU A 272 -8.89 6.62 11.46
C LEU A 272 -9.22 5.28 10.80
N GLU A 273 -9.04 5.23 9.49
CA GLU A 273 -9.05 4.02 8.66
C GLU A 273 -7.62 3.50 8.45
N ILE A 274 -7.49 2.23 8.05
CA ILE A 274 -6.17 1.63 7.75
C ILE A 274 -5.52 2.40 6.61
N GLY A 275 -4.27 2.84 6.84
CA GLY A 275 -3.52 3.68 5.91
C GLY A 275 -3.58 5.17 6.24
N ASP A 276 -4.52 5.65 7.09
CA ASP A 276 -4.57 7.06 7.45
C ASP A 276 -3.34 7.50 8.26
N ILE A 277 -2.89 8.74 8.03
CA ILE A 277 -1.79 9.36 8.76
C ILE A 277 -2.32 10.38 9.78
N ALA A 278 -1.91 10.20 11.03
CA ALA A 278 -2.19 11.12 12.13
C ALA A 278 -0.91 11.78 12.65
N ASP A 279 -1.04 13.05 13.03
CA ASP A 279 -0.02 13.77 13.76
C ASP A 279 -0.08 13.31 15.23
N CYS A 280 1.07 12.93 15.79
CA CYS A 280 1.19 12.26 17.06
C CYS A 280 2.35 12.83 17.88
N GLU A 281 2.32 12.57 19.18
CA GLU A 281 3.41 12.81 20.12
C GLU A 281 3.84 11.49 20.75
N VAL A 282 5.15 11.32 20.96
CA VAL A 282 5.67 10.16 21.70
C VAL A 282 5.31 10.29 23.17
N LYS A 283 4.52 9.33 23.67
CA LYS A 283 4.21 9.16 25.10
C LYS A 283 5.43 8.59 25.84
N SER A 284 5.96 7.49 25.33
CA SER A 284 7.09 6.77 25.91
C SER A 284 7.59 5.72 24.92
N VAL A 285 8.77 5.16 25.19
CA VAL A 285 9.34 4.04 24.43
C VAL A 285 9.27 2.79 25.29
N SER A 286 8.95 1.65 24.68
CA SER A 286 8.96 0.37 25.38
C SER A 286 10.37 -0.01 25.86
N PRO A 287 10.50 -0.79 26.95
CA PRO A 287 11.81 -1.25 27.43
C PRO A 287 12.61 -2.05 26.40
N CYS A 288 11.95 -2.79 25.49
CA CYS A 288 12.61 -3.51 24.41
C CYS A 288 13.04 -2.62 23.23
N GLN A 289 12.72 -1.32 23.25
CA GLN A 289 13.03 -0.33 22.21
C GLN A 289 12.46 -0.64 20.83
N GLN A 290 11.54 -1.60 20.73
CA GLN A 290 10.87 -1.97 19.48
C GLN A 290 9.52 -1.26 19.30
N TYR A 291 8.96 -0.68 20.36
CA TYR A 291 7.68 0.01 20.32
C TYR A 291 7.81 1.42 20.86
N VAL A 292 7.12 2.35 20.20
CA VAL A 292 6.92 3.72 20.68
C VAL A 292 5.44 3.92 20.93
N TYR A 293 5.08 4.30 22.14
CA TYR A 293 3.70 4.58 22.51
C TYR A 293 3.33 5.99 22.10
N LEU A 294 2.19 6.15 21.43
CA LEU A 294 1.78 7.39 20.79
C LEU A 294 0.55 8.01 21.48
N LEU A 295 0.52 9.35 21.49
CA LEU A 295 -0.67 10.16 21.76
C LEU A 295 -1.05 10.88 20.48
N ARG A 296 -2.35 11.05 20.21
CA ARG A 296 -2.79 11.83 19.05
C ARG A 296 -2.63 13.31 19.35
N GLU A 297 -1.99 14.05 18.45
CA GLU A 297 -1.88 15.50 18.60
C GLU A 297 -3.23 16.18 18.37
N GLY A 298 -3.65 17.05 19.29
CA GLY A 298 -4.84 17.89 19.15
C GLY A 298 -6.20 17.18 19.31
N HIS A 299 -6.24 15.85 19.39
CA HIS A 299 -7.49 15.12 19.68
C HIS A 299 -7.78 15.15 21.19
N GLY A 300 -9.05 15.30 21.57
CA GLY A 300 -9.43 15.57 22.97
C GLY A 300 -9.06 16.96 23.47
N SER A 301 -8.39 17.80 22.67
CA SER A 301 -8.19 19.22 23.00
C SER A 301 -9.55 19.90 23.07
N LEU A 302 -9.88 20.42 24.25
CA LEU A 302 -11.11 21.17 24.44
C LEU A 302 -10.99 22.51 23.71
N MET A 303 -11.83 22.73 22.71
CA MET A 303 -12.05 24.06 22.14
C MET A 303 -13.13 24.77 22.94
N PHE A 304 -12.93 26.05 23.27
CA PHE A 304 -14.02 26.88 23.76
C PHE A 304 -14.92 27.28 22.59
N ASP A 305 -16.11 26.70 22.50
CA ASP A 305 -17.12 27.10 21.51
C ASP A 305 -17.76 28.42 21.98
N HIS A 306 -17.33 29.53 21.37
CA HIS A 306 -17.82 30.87 21.75
C HIS A 306 -19.32 31.06 21.51
N ARG A 307 -19.96 30.29 20.61
CA ARG A 307 -21.41 30.35 20.37
C ARG A 307 -22.19 29.58 21.42
N ARG A 308 -21.62 28.50 21.95
CA ARG A 308 -22.25 27.65 22.96
C ARG A 308 -21.75 27.91 24.39
N LEU A 309 -20.78 28.81 24.54
CA LEU A 309 -20.11 29.20 25.79
C LEU A 309 -19.68 28.00 26.64
N LYS A 310 -19.15 26.97 25.99
CA LYS A 310 -18.71 25.74 26.66
C LYS A 310 -17.48 25.15 26.01
N MET A 311 -16.73 24.40 26.80
CA MET A 311 -15.68 23.53 26.29
C MET A 311 -16.30 22.37 25.50
N VAL A 312 -15.83 22.15 24.29
CA VAL A 312 -16.22 21.02 23.43
C VAL A 312 -14.97 20.31 22.92
N ASN A 313 -15.05 19.00 22.73
CA ASN A 313 -13.96 18.28 22.06
C ASN A 313 -13.80 18.77 20.62
N LEU A 314 -12.54 18.93 20.19
CA LEU A 314 -12.22 19.18 18.79
C LEU A 314 -12.86 18.09 17.90
N ALA A 315 -13.48 18.50 16.80
CA ALA A 315 -14.11 17.56 15.87
C ALA A 315 -13.05 16.64 15.22
N PRO A 316 -13.42 15.43 14.77
CA PRO A 316 -12.53 14.53 14.03
C PRO A 316 -11.90 15.21 12.81
N LYS A 317 -10.70 14.78 12.41
CA LYS A 317 -9.90 15.40 11.33
C LYS A 317 -10.68 15.49 10.02
N SER A 318 -11.50 14.48 9.69
CA SER A 318 -12.40 14.49 8.54
C SER A 318 -13.36 15.69 8.50
N LYS A 319 -14.00 16.02 9.64
CA LYS A 319 -14.88 17.19 9.75
C LYS A 319 -14.11 18.51 9.75
N LEU A 320 -12.91 18.54 10.31
CA LEU A 320 -12.06 19.73 10.26
C LEU A 320 -11.54 19.99 8.84
N ASP A 321 -11.20 18.96 8.09
CA ASP A 321 -10.76 19.06 6.70
C ASP A 321 -11.92 19.45 5.76
N GLU A 322 -13.16 19.01 6.04
CA GLU A 322 -14.38 19.51 5.39
C GLU A 322 -14.64 21.00 5.68
N MET A 323 -14.24 21.50 6.86
CA MET A 323 -14.40 22.90 7.29
C MET A 323 -13.25 23.81 6.85
N ARG A 324 -12.13 23.25 6.38
CA ARG A 324 -11.01 24.04 5.85
C ARG A 324 -11.42 24.59 4.47
N PRO A 325 -11.33 25.91 4.24
CA PRO A 325 -11.48 26.45 2.89
C PRO A 325 -10.48 25.73 1.98
N SER A 326 -10.95 25.30 0.80
CA SER A 326 -10.17 24.53 -0.16
C SER A 326 -8.84 25.23 -0.45
N ARG A 327 -7.76 24.80 0.20
CA ARG A 327 -6.41 25.11 -0.24
C ARG A 327 -6.17 24.24 -1.46
N GLN A 328 -6.37 24.81 -2.65
CA GLN A 328 -5.85 24.26 -3.88
C GLN A 328 -4.38 23.93 -3.65
N SER A 329 -4.02 22.65 -3.76
CA SER A 329 -2.63 22.22 -3.84
C SER A 329 -2.06 22.77 -5.14
N SER A 330 -1.31 23.86 -5.07
CA SER A 330 -0.56 24.42 -6.20
C SER A 330 0.70 23.58 -6.49
N LEU A 331 0.53 22.29 -6.76
CA LEU A 331 1.64 21.39 -7.10
C LEU A 331 1.97 21.36 -8.60
N TYR A 332 1.23 22.11 -9.43
CA TYR A 332 1.65 22.49 -10.77
C TYR A 332 1.15 23.91 -11.06
N GLY A 333 2.06 24.87 -11.14
CA GLY A 333 1.71 26.22 -11.59
C GLY A 333 1.45 26.22 -13.08
N GLN A 334 0.20 26.48 -13.49
CA GLN A 334 -0.17 27.59 -14.36
C GLN A 334 -1.68 27.79 -14.30
N GLU A 335 -2.11 29.02 -14.03
CA GLU A 335 -3.48 29.46 -14.18
C GLU A 335 -3.89 29.46 -15.66
N SER A 336 -5.05 28.92 -15.96
CA SER A 336 -5.92 29.51 -16.99
C SER A 336 -7.38 29.37 -16.56
N SER A 337 -8.04 30.50 -16.58
CA SER A 337 -9.45 30.74 -16.31
C SER A 337 -10.33 30.10 -17.39
N GLY A 338 -11.39 29.40 -16.98
CA GLY A 338 -12.44 28.95 -17.90
C GLY A 338 -13.32 27.86 -17.29
N GLY A 339 -14.62 28.16 -17.15
CA GLY A 339 -15.60 27.30 -16.51
C GLY A 339 -15.65 25.87 -17.06
N GLY A 340 -15.58 24.89 -16.15
CA GLY A 340 -15.76 23.46 -16.40
C GLY A 340 -16.47 22.81 -15.21
N PRO A 341 -17.23 21.72 -15.43
CA PRO A 341 -18.31 21.29 -14.55
C PRO A 341 -17.82 20.82 -13.18
N SER A 342 -18.65 21.01 -12.14
CA SER A 342 -18.38 20.58 -10.77
C SER A 342 -17.81 19.17 -10.72
N LEU A 343 -16.54 19.06 -10.30
CA LEU A 343 -15.91 17.82 -9.89
C LEU A 343 -16.79 17.16 -8.83
N LYS A 344 -17.47 16.09 -9.21
CA LYS A 344 -18.07 15.17 -8.24
C LYS A 344 -16.92 14.63 -7.39
N LEU A 345 -16.98 14.87 -6.08
CA LEU A 345 -16.14 14.17 -5.10
C LEU A 345 -16.44 12.67 -5.23
N GLU A 346 -15.56 11.95 -5.92
CA GLU A 346 -15.62 10.50 -6.07
C GLU A 346 -15.39 9.85 -4.68
N PRO A 347 -16.15 8.80 -4.33
CA PRO A 347 -16.11 8.24 -2.99
C PRO A 347 -14.74 7.63 -2.68
N ARG A 348 -14.27 7.84 -1.44
CA ARG A 348 -13.01 7.26 -0.90
C ARG A 348 -13.04 5.72 -0.79
N SER A 349 -14.16 5.07 -1.12
CA SER A 349 -14.41 3.64 -0.84
C SER A 349 -15.12 2.96 -2.01
N PHE A 350 -14.78 1.69 -2.24
CA PHE A 350 -15.51 0.79 -3.16
C PHE A 350 -16.79 0.19 -2.57
N ARG A 351 -17.19 0.56 -1.35
CA ARG A 351 -18.47 0.15 -0.78
C ARG A 351 -19.59 0.67 -1.69
N GLU A 352 -20.38 -0.25 -2.24
CA GLU A 352 -21.62 0.14 -2.91
C GLU A 352 -22.45 1.02 -1.96
N PRO A 353 -22.98 2.17 -2.43
CA PRO A 353 -23.80 3.01 -1.58
C PRO A 353 -25.02 2.22 -1.14
N LYS A 354 -25.12 1.92 0.16
CA LYS A 354 -26.34 1.38 0.75
C LYS A 354 -27.49 2.35 0.41
N PRO A 355 -28.67 1.86 -0.05
CA PRO A 355 -29.80 2.73 -0.25
C PRO A 355 -30.08 3.49 1.05
N SER A 356 -30.06 4.82 0.96
CA SER A 356 -30.27 5.67 2.11
C SER A 356 -31.68 5.45 2.62
N VAL A 357 -31.80 4.86 3.82
CA VAL A 357 -33.08 4.82 4.54
C VAL A 357 -33.32 6.23 5.06
N ILE A 358 -33.96 7.05 4.24
CA ILE A 358 -34.52 8.32 4.68
C ILE A 358 -35.65 7.97 5.65
N ARG A 359 -35.39 8.04 6.96
CA ARG A 359 -36.46 8.12 7.96
C ARG A 359 -37.19 9.43 7.74
N LYS A 360 -38.25 9.42 6.92
CA LYS A 360 -39.23 10.49 6.90
C LYS A 360 -40.13 10.36 8.12
N SER A 361 -40.29 11.47 8.82
CA SER A 361 -41.29 11.66 9.87
C SER A 361 -42.69 11.33 9.33
N ARG A 362 -43.53 10.84 10.25
CA ARG A 362 -44.92 10.40 10.08
C ARG A 362 -45.68 11.15 8.98
N GLY A 363 -46.13 10.41 7.96
CA GLY A 363 -47.08 10.86 6.95
C GLY A 363 -47.29 9.76 5.91
N SER A 364 -48.54 9.30 5.77
CA SER A 364 -48.99 8.13 5.01
C SER A 364 -48.48 8.09 3.56
N VAL A 365 -47.82 6.99 3.17
CA VAL A 365 -47.40 6.75 1.78
C VAL A 365 -48.37 5.78 1.10
N LYS A 366 -49.05 6.25 0.06
CA LYS A 366 -49.65 5.37 -0.96
C LYS A 366 -48.52 4.81 -1.83
N VAL A 367 -48.35 3.49 -1.82
CA VAL A 367 -47.35 2.78 -2.64
C VAL A 367 -47.93 2.58 -4.05
N LYS A 368 -47.32 3.21 -5.06
CA LYS A 368 -47.45 2.79 -6.46
C LYS A 368 -46.44 1.65 -6.69
N LYS A 369 -46.91 0.42 -6.87
CA LYS A 369 -46.08 -0.72 -7.27
C LYS A 369 -45.63 -0.54 -8.72
N THR A 370 -44.37 -0.19 -8.96
CA THR A 370 -43.71 -0.44 -10.25
C THR A 370 -43.01 -1.79 -10.16
N GLY A 371 -43.79 -2.86 -10.37
CA GLY A 371 -43.26 -4.21 -10.52
C GLY A 371 -42.65 -4.36 -11.91
N PHE A 372 -41.36 -4.68 -11.95
CA PHE A 372 -40.73 -5.26 -13.14
C PHE A 372 -41.43 -6.59 -13.44
N LYS A 373 -42.12 -6.69 -14.57
CA LYS A 373 -42.70 -7.94 -15.08
C LYS A 373 -41.59 -8.69 -15.83
N PRO A 374 -41.21 -9.92 -15.43
CA PRO A 374 -40.36 -10.74 -16.27
C PRO A 374 -41.11 -11.12 -17.57
N PRO A 375 -40.42 -11.26 -18.71
CA PRO A 375 -41.03 -11.69 -19.95
C PRO A 375 -41.53 -13.14 -19.84
N ALA A 376 -42.69 -13.41 -20.45
CA ALA A 376 -43.31 -14.73 -20.48
C ALA A 376 -42.47 -15.71 -21.33
N PRO A 377 -42.44 -17.01 -20.98
CA PRO A 377 -41.76 -18.02 -21.77
C PRO A 377 -42.48 -18.23 -23.11
N GLN A 378 -41.78 -18.04 -24.22
CA GLN A 378 -42.24 -18.48 -25.52
C GLN A 378 -42.13 -20.01 -25.59
N GLN A 379 -43.27 -20.69 -25.44
CA GLN A 379 -43.46 -22.02 -25.97
C GLN A 379 -43.62 -21.89 -27.49
N GLN A 380 -42.71 -22.46 -28.27
CA GLN A 380 -43.03 -22.91 -29.62
C GLN A 380 -43.07 -24.44 -29.59
N ALA A 381 -44.30 -24.96 -29.68
CA ALA A 381 -44.57 -26.34 -29.96
C ALA A 381 -44.32 -26.60 -31.46
N PHE A 382 -43.89 -27.82 -31.72
CA PHE A 382 -43.86 -28.48 -33.02
C PHE A 382 -45.21 -28.39 -33.72
N GLU A 383 -45.18 -28.07 -35.02
CA GLU A 383 -45.82 -28.86 -36.08
C GLU A 383 -44.83 -29.01 -37.24
#